data_AF-A0A392RVT0-F1
#
_entry.id   AF-A0A392RVT0-F1
#
_cell.length_a   1.000
_cell.length_b   1.000
_cell.length_c   1.000
_cell.angle_alpha   90.00
_cell.angle_beta   90.00
_cell.angle_gamma   90.00
#
_symmetry.space_group_name_H-M   'P 1'
#
loop_
_entity.id
_entity.type
_entity.pdbx_description
1 polymer ?
#
loop_
_entity_poly.entity_id
_entity_poly.type
_entity_poly.pdbx_seq_one_letter_code
_entity_poly.pdbx_strand_id
1 'polypeptide(L)' 'MKKQISEFVNACLICQKSKIEHHKPSGLLQPLFMPEWKWDSIAMDFVGGLPRTTKGNEVIWVIVDRLTKSAHFIPIKT' A
#
# COMPACT_ATOMS: atom_id res chain seq x y z
N MET A 1 32.53 -0.72 27.64
CA MET A 1 31.77 0.50 27.25
C MET A 1 30.54 0.20 26.38
N LYS A 2 30.66 -0.23 25.11
CA LYS A 2 29.47 -0.43 24.23
C LYS A 2 28.38 -1.36 24.80
N LYS A 3 28.78 -2.48 25.43
CA LYS A 3 27.85 -3.44 26.04
C LYS A 3 27.02 -2.80 27.17
N GLN A 4 27.67 -2.08 28.07
CA GLN A 4 27.01 -1.41 29.20
C GLN A 4 26.04 -0.31 28.74
N ILE A 5 26.39 0.42 27.67
CA ILE A 5 25.50 1.42 27.07
C ILE A 5 24.26 0.73 26.50
N SER A 6 24.44 -0.38 25.77
CA SER A 6 23.32 -1.16 25.23
C SER A 6 22.40 -1.68 26.34
N GLU A 7 22.96 -2.24 27.41
CA GLU A 7 22.21 -2.72 28.57
C GLU A 7 21.42 -1.59 29.24
N PHE A 8 22.02 -0.41 29.42
CA PHE A 8 21.34 0.76 29.98
C PHE A 8 20.19 1.25 29.09
N VAL A 9 20.42 1.36 27.78
CA VAL A 9 19.39 1.80 26.82
C VAL A 9 18.24 0.79 26.74
N ASN A 10 18.54 -0.50 26.83
CA ASN A 10 17.51 -1.56 26.86
C ASN A 10 16.64 -1.48 28.13
N ALA A 11 17.21 -1.13 29.28
CA ALA A 11 16.46 -0.98 30.53
C ALA A 11 15.70 0.36 30.66
N CYS A 12 16.04 1.37 29.86
CA CYS A 12 15.46 2.71 29.98
C CYS A 12 14.03 2.79 29.41
N LEU A 13 13.03 2.96 30.28
CA LEU A 13 11.61 3.08 29.90
C LEU A 13 11.32 4.22 28.92
N ILE A 14 12.02 5.36 29.04
CA ILE A 14 11.84 6.51 28.15
C ILE A 14 12.33 6.16 26.74
N CYS A 15 13.49 5.50 26.63
CA CYS A 15 14.04 5.03 25.36
C CYS A 15 13.12 4.00 24.72
N GLN A 16 12.62 3.03 25.48
CA GLN A 16 11.72 2.00 24.97
C GLN A 16 10.40 2.60 24.45
N LYS A 17 9.82 3.59 25.12
CA LYS A 17 8.57 4.24 24.66
C LYS A 17 8.74 5.16 23.47
N SER A 18 9.90 5.81 23.34
CA SER A 18 10.15 6.79 22.26
C SER A 18 10.78 6.20 21.01
N LYS A 19 11.52 5.09 21.14
CA LYS A 19 12.26 4.41 20.07
C LYS A 19 11.82 2.95 19.93
N ILE A 20 10.52 2.75 19.94
CA ILE A 20 9.92 1.44 19.69
C ILE A 20 10.25 1.00 18.26
N GLU A 21 10.65 -0.26 18.12
CA GLU A 21 10.82 -0.87 16.82
C GLU A 21 9.43 -1.18 16.24
N HIS A 22 8.97 -0.34 15.31
CA HIS A 22 7.67 -0.50 14.67
C HIS A 22 7.69 -1.45 13.47
N HIS A 23 8.89 -1.82 13.01
CA HIS A 23 9.04 -2.70 11.86
C HIS A 23 9.00 -4.15 12.33
N LYS A 24 7.98 -4.88 11.87
CA LYS A 24 8.07 -6.34 11.87
C LYS A 24 9.25 -6.74 10.98
N PRO A 25 9.98 -7.82 11.32
CA PRO A 25 10.97 -8.39 10.42
C PRO A 25 10.34 -8.60 9.04
N SER A 26 11.02 -8.14 7.99
CA SER A 26 10.55 -8.34 6.63
C SER A 26 10.39 -9.84 6.36
N GLY A 27 9.16 -10.25 6.06
CA GLY A 27 8.83 -11.62 5.69
C GLY A 27 8.94 -11.85 4.18
N LEU A 28 8.75 -13.10 3.76
CA LEU A 28 8.56 -13.43 2.35
C LEU A 28 7.26 -12.78 1.85
N LEU A 29 7.31 -12.16 0.67
CA LEU A 29 6.10 -11.70 -0.01
C LEU A 29 5.23 -12.92 -0.32
N GLN A 30 3.95 -12.86 0.06
CA GLN A 30 2.96 -13.86 -0.33
C GLN A 30 2.29 -13.41 -1.63
N PRO A 31 2.66 -13.96 -2.80
CA PRO A 31 2.03 -13.59 -4.04
C PRO A 31 0.57 -14.04 -4.04
N LEU A 32 -0.30 -13.21 -4.59
CA LEU A 32 -1.67 -13.60 -4.87
C LEU A 32 -1.70 -14.68 -5.96
N PHE A 33 -2.72 -15.54 -5.93
CA PHE A 33 -2.96 -16.51 -7.01
C PHE A 33 -3.02 -15.81 -8.37
N MET A 34 -2.42 -16.48 -9.38
CA MET A 34 -2.46 -16.05 -10.77
C MET A 34 -3.76 -16.54 -11.41
N PRO A 35 -4.60 -15.65 -11.96
CA PRO A 35 -5.86 -16.07 -12.57
C PRO A 35 -5.64 -16.95 -13.80
N GLU A 36 -6.54 -17.90 -14.06
CA GLU A 36 -6.41 -18.85 -15.18
C GLU A 36 -7.00 -18.30 -16.49
N TRP A 37 -8.00 -17.44 -16.39
CA TRP A 37 -8.67 -16.85 -17.53
C TRP A 37 -8.78 -15.32 -17.43
N LYS A 38 -9.03 -14.69 -18.58
CA LYS A 38 -9.28 -13.25 -18.64
C LYS A 38 -10.52 -12.91 -17.81
N TRP A 39 -10.43 -11.84 -17.02
CA TRP A 39 -11.50 -11.34 -16.16
C TRP A 39 -11.86 -12.18 -14.93
N ASP A 40 -11.11 -13.26 -14.65
CA ASP A 40 -11.30 -14.05 -13.43
C ASP A 40 -10.93 -13.28 -12.15
N SER A 41 -10.00 -12.33 -12.26
CA SER A 41 -9.59 -11.49 -11.14
C SER A 41 -9.25 -10.09 -11.62
N ILE A 42 -9.90 -9.10 -11.02
CA ILE A 42 -9.67 -7.69 -11.30
C ILE A 42 -9.06 -6.99 -10.08
N ALA A 43 -8.24 -5.99 -10.34
CA ALA A 43 -7.84 -4.99 -9.36
C ALA A 43 -8.65 -3.71 -9.64
N MET A 44 -9.13 -3.05 -8.57
CA MET A 44 -9.88 -1.80 -8.66
C MET A 44 -9.19 -0.75 -7.80
N ASP A 45 -9.10 0.48 -8.30
CA ASP A 45 -8.52 1.61 -7.57
C ASP A 45 -9.17 2.94 -8.01
N PHE A 46 -9.03 3.98 -7.18
CA PHE A 46 -9.49 5.33 -7.48
C PHE A 46 -8.32 6.30 -7.46
N VAL A 47 -8.07 6.95 -8.59
CA VAL A 47 -7.09 8.03 -8.70
C VAL A 47 -7.83 9.35 -8.51
N GLY A 48 -7.78 9.90 -7.30
CA GLY A 48 -8.35 11.20 -6.93
C GLY A 48 -7.32 12.34 -6.92
N GLY A 49 -7.78 13.54 -6.54
CA GLY A 49 -6.92 14.74 -6.48
C GLY A 49 -6.57 15.31 -7.86
N LEU A 50 -7.34 14.98 -8.89
CA LEU A 50 -7.14 15.47 -10.25
C LEU A 50 -7.81 16.83 -10.45
N PRO A 51 -7.30 17.68 -11.36
CA PRO A 51 -7.99 18.88 -11.77
C PRO A 51 -9.41 18.57 -12.27
N ARG A 52 -10.38 19.32 -11.77
CA ARG A 52 -11.79 19.12 -12.13
C ARG A 52 -12.00 19.49 -13.60
N THR A 53 -12.55 18.56 -14.37
CA THR A 53 -12.91 18.79 -15.78
C THR A 53 -14.14 19.71 -15.90
N THR A 54 -14.40 20.25 -17.10
CA THR A 54 -15.63 21.03 -17.38
C THR A 54 -16.92 20.26 -17.11
N LYS A 55 -16.88 18.94 -17.25
CA LYS A 55 -18.01 18.05 -16.93
C LYS A 55 -18.13 17.75 -15.44
N GLY A 56 -17.18 18.20 -14.62
CA GLY A 56 -17.18 18.03 -13.16
C GLY A 56 -16.51 16.75 -12.67
N ASN A 57 -15.87 15.96 -13.54
CA ASN A 57 -15.12 14.76 -13.13
C ASN A 57 -13.79 15.15 -12.48
N GLU A 58 -13.42 14.49 -11.38
CA GLU A 58 -12.21 14.76 -10.59
C GLU A 58 -11.52 13.48 -10.06
N VAL A 59 -12.11 12.31 -10.36
CA VAL A 59 -11.57 10.99 -10.00
C VAL A 59 -11.58 10.09 -11.24
N ILE A 60 -10.58 9.23 -11.36
CA ILE A 60 -10.58 8.12 -12.33
C ILE A 60 -10.76 6.81 -11.56
N TRP A 61 -11.79 6.05 -11.90
CA TRP A 61 -11.91 4.65 -11.47
C TRP A 61 -11.15 3.76 -12.43
N VAL A 62 -10.16 3.06 -11.88
CA VAL A 62 -9.26 2.17 -12.59
C VAL A 62 -9.69 0.75 -12.34
N ILE A 63 -9.97 -0.01 -13.40
CA ILE A 63 -10.25 -1.45 -13.34
C ILE A 63 -9.21 -2.15 -14.19
N VAL A 64 -8.45 -3.07 -13.60
CA VAL A 64 -7.36 -3.79 -14.29
C VAL A 64 -7.60 -5.29 -14.19
N ASP A 65 -7.65 -5.97 -15.34
CA ASP A 65 -7.59 -7.43 -15.38
C ASP A 65 -6.21 -7.89 -14.91
N ARG A 66 -6.15 -8.69 -13.84
CA ARG A 66 -4.87 -9.04 -13.20
C ARG A 66 -4.01 -9.95 -14.05
N LEU A 67 -4.62 -10.73 -14.96
CA LEU A 67 -3.93 -11.65 -15.87
C LEU A 67 -3.32 -10.90 -17.07
N THR A 68 -4.14 -10.24 -17.89
CA THR A 68 -3.72 -9.60 -19.14
C THR A 68 -3.17 -8.19 -18.98
N LYS A 69 -3.39 -7.57 -17.81
CA LYS A 69 -3.09 -6.13 -17.55
C LYS A 69 -3.90 -5.17 -18.41
N SER A 70 -4.97 -5.63 -19.06
CA SER A 70 -5.92 -4.75 -19.73
C SER A 70 -6.61 -3.86 -18.70
N ALA A 71 -6.64 -2.55 -18.96
CA ALA A 71 -7.17 -1.56 -18.02
C ALA A 71 -8.34 -0.76 -18.62
N HIS A 72 -9.35 -0.51 -17.79
CA HIS A 72 -10.44 0.42 -18.06
C HIS A 72 -10.34 1.62 -17.12
N PHE A 73 -10.46 2.81 -17.71
CA PHE A 73 -10.42 4.09 -17.00
C PHE A 73 -11.76 4.78 -17.15
N ILE A 74 -12.48 4.93 -16.04
CA ILE A 74 -13.83 5.52 -16.03
C ILE A 74 -13.75 6.84 -15.25
N PRO A 75 -14.06 7.99 -15.87
CA PRO A 75 -14.09 9.26 -15.16
C PRO A 75 -15.34 9.35 -14.27
N ILE A 76 -15.15 9.73 -13.00
CA ILE A 76 -16.21 9.83 -12.00
C ILE A 76 -16.27 11.25 -11.43
N LYS A 77 -17.50 11.65 -11.08
CA LYS A 77 -17.79 12.82 -10.26
C LYS A 77 -18.08 12.33 -8.85
N THR A 78 -17.30 12.79 -7.89
CA THR A 78 -17.58 12.61 -6.45
C THR A 78 -18.44 13.74 -5.92
#